data_AF-A0A7V4ENN6-F1
#
_entry.id   AF-A0A7V4ENN6-F1
#
_cell.length_a   1.000
_cell.length_b   1.000
_cell.length_c   1.000
_cell.angle_alpha   90.00
_cell.angle_beta   90.00
_cell.angle_gamma   90.00
#
_symmetry.space_group_name_H-M   'P 1'
#
loop_
_entity.id
_entity.type
_entity.pdbx_description
1 polymer ?
#
loop_
_entity_poly.entity_id
_entity_poly.type
_entity_poly.pdbx_seq_one_letter_code
_entity_poly.pdbx_strand_id
1 'polypeptide(L)'
;MDQHPHHPLRRVRGPVHPHRAFHAPVQNRPSERGLAPPRGFLLDPAPEHRIQKTAIRTHVVSLRRHGAFSFMQFGGCNPPAQPVATRAPAAIMFEMRKRTGHHNAGWSLMLRALALCAVCLACAPLRAAAAGGALHIFMSELALEQVRDPELKQLLEKHRDIVLWASWYPDSGYAGGNTYGEYSHWTPFLDGYLDYIRDTAGAGHKDYGFLVAHLLGAAAHSIQDQAFDHILLIKTQEMDGHGQELLDFGLDLVGMADHKRNLLKLSTLVERNPTKYTPVAHLLRVYDALNAGFELLDRQIPRGQRLLAMAMGGEKIVHAMRHQDIREQSPWAAANYYQAPGGVLHNARITAAYWESLWKRLKGDRAGFFVFDVFPYDGGAVLSLNNNTVDADITVFFSRRYDNATITPDSFTVRDAAGKAVPGSFDWGYNSNMVRFRPASPWPAAQTFTVTLTDAIRDIHGNKLPPYSFVVATPPQSAR
;
A
#
# COMPACT_ATOMS: atom_id res chain seq x y z
N MET A 1 -54.93 16.52 17.18
CA MET A 1 -55.16 17.74 17.97
C MET A 1 -54.17 18.79 17.45
N ASP A 2 -54.30 19.25 16.21
CA ASP A 2 -55.31 20.20 15.66
C ASP A 2 -55.10 21.61 16.21
N GLN A 3 -55.11 22.71 15.46
CA GLN A 3 -55.26 23.01 14.03
C GLN A 3 -54.86 24.49 13.81
N HIS A 4 -54.51 24.86 12.57
CA HIS A 4 -54.29 26.22 12.07
C HIS A 4 -55.53 27.15 12.15
N PRO A 5 -55.40 28.44 11.81
CA PRO A 5 -55.87 28.86 10.48
C PRO A 5 -55.00 29.91 9.73
N HIS A 6 -55.46 30.20 8.50
CA HIS A 6 -54.78 30.70 7.29
C HIS A 6 -54.78 32.25 7.05
N HIS A 7 -53.72 32.73 6.37
CA HIS A 7 -53.60 33.59 5.16
C HIS A 7 -54.75 34.50 4.61
N PRO A 8 -54.43 35.63 3.89
CA PRO A 8 -54.16 35.54 2.43
C PRO A 8 -53.19 36.58 1.74
N LEU A 9 -52.50 36.04 0.72
CA LEU A 9 -52.00 36.49 -0.61
C LEU A 9 -52.03 37.96 -1.13
N ARG A 10 -50.94 38.36 -1.81
CA ARG A 10 -50.97 38.98 -3.18
C ARG A 10 -49.66 38.82 -3.99
N ARG A 11 -49.81 38.44 -5.27
CA ARG A 11 -48.80 38.25 -6.36
C ARG A 11 -48.55 39.54 -7.16
N VAL A 12 -47.37 39.70 -7.79
CA VAL A 12 -47.13 40.22 -9.18
C VAL A 12 -45.71 39.77 -9.66
N ARG A 13 -45.59 38.80 -10.60
CA ARG A 13 -45.14 38.85 -12.04
C ARG A 13 -43.73 39.40 -12.36
N GLY A 14 -42.89 38.56 -13.02
CA GLY A 14 -41.68 38.93 -13.80
C GLY A 14 -42.01 39.56 -15.18
N PRO A 15 -41.02 39.83 -16.08
CA PRO A 15 -40.53 38.77 -17.00
C PRO A 15 -39.10 38.92 -17.65
N VAL A 16 -38.56 37.76 -18.10
CA VAL A 16 -37.96 37.44 -19.44
C VAL A 16 -36.51 37.82 -19.86
N HIS A 17 -35.78 36.79 -20.32
CA HIS A 17 -34.52 36.75 -21.11
C HIS A 17 -34.67 37.25 -22.57
N PRO A 18 -33.55 37.48 -23.29
CA PRO A 18 -33.35 36.63 -24.48
C PRO A 18 -31.89 36.23 -24.81
N HIS A 19 -31.77 35.09 -25.51
CA HIS A 19 -30.61 34.61 -26.28
C HIS A 19 -30.47 35.35 -27.62
N ARG A 20 -29.24 35.47 -28.16
CA ARG A 20 -28.98 35.24 -29.60
C ARG A 20 -27.48 35.04 -29.95
N ALA A 21 -27.26 34.06 -30.82
CA ALA A 21 -26.03 33.74 -31.52
C ALA A 21 -25.80 34.63 -32.76
N PHE A 22 -24.56 34.72 -33.25
CA PHE A 22 -24.21 35.28 -34.56
C PHE A 22 -23.24 34.38 -35.33
N HIS A 23 -23.56 34.19 -36.62
CA HIS A 23 -22.76 33.55 -37.67
C HIS A 23 -21.79 34.53 -38.34
N ALA A 24 -20.75 33.98 -38.99
CA ALA A 24 -19.62 34.61 -39.70
C ALA A 24 -20.00 35.50 -40.92
N PRO A 25 -19.01 36.16 -41.56
CA PRO A 25 -18.49 35.60 -42.83
C PRO A 25 -16.99 35.83 -43.14
N VAL A 26 -16.52 35.06 -44.14
CA VAL A 26 -15.22 35.03 -44.84
C VAL A 26 -15.18 36.03 -46.01
N GLN A 27 -14.01 36.61 -46.31
CA GLN A 27 -13.44 37.07 -47.62
C GLN A 27 -12.14 37.85 -47.32
N ASN A 28 -11.03 37.94 -48.07
CA ASN A 28 -10.59 37.50 -49.40
C ASN A 28 -9.04 37.60 -49.45
N ARG A 29 -8.36 36.81 -50.30
CA ARG A 29 -6.94 36.98 -50.71
C ARG A 29 -6.78 38.11 -51.74
N PRO A 30 -5.53 38.52 -52.03
CA PRO A 30 -5.04 38.42 -53.43
C PRO A 30 -3.57 37.90 -53.52
N SER A 31 -3.25 36.94 -54.42
CA SER A 31 -2.58 37.10 -55.74
C SER A 31 -1.03 37.19 -55.61
N GLU A 32 -0.14 36.61 -56.41
CA GLU A 32 -0.08 35.62 -57.50
C GLU A 32 1.41 35.56 -57.95
N ARG A 33 1.80 34.48 -58.64
CA ARG A 33 2.94 34.32 -59.59
C ARG A 33 4.37 34.02 -59.10
N GLY A 34 4.91 32.95 -59.69
CA GLY A 34 6.34 32.71 -59.86
C GLY A 34 6.65 31.27 -60.28
N LEU A 35 6.65 31.00 -61.58
CA LEU A 35 6.88 29.71 -62.24
C LEU A 35 8.33 29.16 -62.08
N ALA A 36 8.44 27.81 -62.11
CA ALA A 36 9.66 26.98 -62.11
C ALA A 36 10.54 27.13 -63.39
N PRO A 37 11.75 26.52 -63.47
CA PRO A 37 11.89 25.14 -64.01
C PRO A 37 13.16 24.38 -63.47
N PRO A 38 13.78 23.34 -64.10
CA PRO A 38 13.76 21.97 -63.55
C PRO A 38 15.12 21.21 -63.50
N ARG A 39 15.04 19.95 -63.00
CA ARG A 39 15.96 18.78 -63.15
C ARG A 39 17.27 18.72 -62.36
N GLY A 40 17.35 17.69 -61.51
CA GLY A 40 18.55 17.03 -61.01
C GLY A 40 18.18 15.67 -60.39
N PHE A 41 18.77 14.59 -60.90
CA PHE A 41 18.44 13.19 -60.67
C PHE A 41 19.13 12.58 -59.42
N LEU A 42 18.49 11.54 -58.86
CA LEU A 42 19.04 10.30 -58.25
C LEU A 42 19.41 10.19 -56.74
N LEU A 43 18.94 9.06 -56.16
CA LEU A 43 19.27 8.34 -54.89
C LEU A 43 18.53 8.85 -53.62
N ASP A 44 17.84 8.07 -52.77
CA ASP A 44 17.44 6.64 -52.69
C ASP A 44 16.26 6.55 -51.66
N PRO A 45 15.47 5.46 -51.61
CA PRO A 45 14.27 5.36 -50.77
C PRO A 45 14.56 4.98 -49.30
N ALA A 46 13.64 5.36 -48.43
CA ALA A 46 13.61 5.09 -46.99
C ALA A 46 13.82 3.60 -46.64
N PRO A 47 14.53 3.25 -45.55
CA PRO A 47 14.66 1.87 -45.14
C PRO A 47 13.39 1.38 -44.45
N GLU A 48 12.70 0.45 -45.12
CA GLU A 48 11.81 -0.53 -44.50
C GLU A 48 12.60 -1.40 -43.52
N HIS A 49 12.33 -1.29 -42.21
CA HIS A 49 12.80 -2.29 -41.26
C HIS A 49 11.88 -3.50 -41.23
N ARG A 50 12.24 -4.45 -42.08
CA ARG A 50 11.83 -5.86 -42.05
C ARG A 50 12.07 -6.43 -40.65
N ILE A 51 10.98 -6.83 -39.98
CA ILE A 51 11.00 -7.59 -38.72
C ILE A 51 11.64 -8.96 -38.99
N GLN A 52 12.92 -9.09 -38.65
CA GLN A 52 13.53 -10.39 -38.45
C GLN A 52 13.14 -10.90 -37.06
N LYS A 53 12.43 -12.04 -37.03
CA LYS A 53 12.26 -12.86 -35.84
C LYS A 53 13.62 -13.35 -35.39
N THR A 54 14.16 -12.74 -34.34
CA THR A 54 15.32 -13.27 -33.62
C THR A 54 14.90 -13.47 -32.17
N ALA A 55 14.95 -14.73 -31.74
CA ALA A 55 14.62 -15.16 -30.40
C ALA A 55 15.50 -14.42 -29.37
N ILE A 56 14.86 -13.61 -28.51
CA ILE A 56 15.52 -13.06 -27.33
C ILE A 56 15.47 -14.16 -26.26
N ARG A 57 16.58 -14.89 -26.14
CA ARG A 57 16.90 -15.67 -24.95
C ARG A 57 17.05 -14.72 -23.78
N THR A 58 16.20 -14.86 -22.77
CA THR A 58 16.37 -14.23 -21.46
C THR A 58 17.68 -14.72 -20.84
N HIS A 59 18.69 -13.86 -20.79
CA HIS A 59 19.89 -14.13 -19.99
C HIS A 59 19.56 -13.89 -18.52
N VAL A 60 19.37 -14.99 -17.80
CA VAL A 60 19.46 -15.04 -16.34
C VAL A 60 20.91 -14.72 -15.98
N VAL A 61 21.15 -13.54 -15.42
CA VAL A 61 22.42 -13.24 -14.75
C VAL A 61 22.42 -13.96 -13.41
N SER A 62 23.17 -15.06 -13.36
CA SER A 62 23.53 -15.78 -12.14
C SER A 62 24.51 -14.92 -11.34
N LEU A 63 24.08 -14.43 -10.17
CA LEU A 63 25.00 -13.95 -9.14
C LEU A 63 25.70 -15.16 -8.51
N ARG A 64 26.85 -15.56 -9.10
CA ARG A 64 27.80 -16.46 -8.46
C ARG A 64 28.53 -15.71 -7.34
N ARG A 65 28.35 -16.21 -6.12
CA ARG A 65 29.19 -15.89 -4.95
C ARG A 65 30.67 -16.07 -5.31
N HIS A 66 31.48 -15.03 -5.06
CA HIS A 66 32.92 -15.16 -4.82
C HIS A 66 33.19 -14.58 -3.44
N GLY A 67 33.60 -15.45 -2.53
CA GLY A 67 34.07 -15.12 -1.18
C GLY A 67 34.87 -16.33 -0.73
N ALA A 68 36.15 -16.34 -1.09
CA ALA A 68 37.11 -17.38 -0.77
C ALA A 68 37.30 -17.47 0.74
N PHE A 69 37.19 -18.68 1.29
CA PHE A 69 37.73 -19.02 2.60
C PHE A 69 38.96 -19.91 2.37
N SER A 70 40.11 -19.41 2.82
CA SER A 70 41.37 -20.15 2.86
C SER A 70 41.29 -21.33 3.85
N PHE A 71 41.86 -22.45 3.40
CA PHE A 71 42.20 -23.62 4.18
C PHE A 71 43.25 -23.29 5.26
N MET A 72 43.08 -23.89 6.44
CA MET A 72 44.20 -24.32 7.28
C MET A 72 43.90 -25.75 7.79
N GLN A 73 44.75 -26.69 7.38
CA GLN A 73 44.76 -28.09 7.78
C GLN A 73 45.27 -28.26 9.22
N PHE A 74 44.66 -29.19 9.96
CA PHE A 74 45.28 -30.22 10.81
C PHE A 74 44.16 -31.26 11.01
N GLY A 75 44.27 -32.59 11.01
CA GLY A 75 45.33 -33.58 11.14
C GLY A 75 44.58 -34.82 11.69
N GLY A 76 44.72 -35.99 11.06
CA GLY A 76 43.80 -37.11 11.24
C GLY A 76 43.88 -37.88 12.57
N CYS A 77 42.87 -38.74 12.81
CA CYS A 77 42.95 -40.04 13.49
C CYS A 77 41.62 -40.81 13.39
N ASN A 78 41.70 -42.14 13.26
CA ASN A 78 40.61 -43.12 13.04
C ASN A 78 39.67 -43.31 14.26
N PRO A 79 38.48 -43.96 14.08
CA PRO A 79 37.43 -44.05 15.09
C PRO A 79 37.54 -45.29 16.00
N PRO A 80 36.81 -45.33 17.13
CA PRO A 80 36.28 -46.62 17.57
C PRO A 80 34.80 -46.62 18.03
N ALA A 81 34.16 -47.73 17.65
CA ALA A 81 33.23 -48.59 18.38
C ALA A 81 31.91 -48.06 19.00
N GLN A 82 30.82 -48.72 18.61
CA GLN A 82 29.55 -48.78 19.34
C GLN A 82 29.68 -49.49 20.70
N PRO A 83 28.70 -49.30 21.59
CA PRO A 83 28.11 -50.49 22.22
C PRO A 83 26.56 -50.47 22.36
N VAL A 84 25.98 -51.60 21.94
CA VAL A 84 25.10 -52.53 22.69
C VAL A 84 23.92 -52.02 23.51
N ALA A 85 22.77 -52.62 23.21
CA ALA A 85 21.48 -52.53 23.90
C ALA A 85 21.44 -53.23 25.28
N THR A 86 20.60 -52.71 26.19
CA THR A 86 20.04 -53.46 27.32
C THR A 86 18.53 -53.25 27.44
N ARG A 87 17.84 -54.33 27.83
CA ARG A 87 16.38 -54.57 27.82
C ARG A 87 15.61 -53.85 28.95
N ALA A 88 14.31 -53.67 28.69
CA ALA A 88 13.23 -53.13 29.53
C ALA A 88 12.91 -53.92 30.82
N PRO A 89 11.94 -53.44 31.63
CA PRO A 89 10.66 -54.18 31.69
C PRO A 89 9.37 -53.33 31.66
N ALA A 90 8.27 -54.02 31.33
CA ALA A 90 6.85 -53.64 31.32
C ALA A 90 6.36 -53.16 32.71
N ALA A 91 5.18 -52.55 32.94
CA ALA A 91 3.88 -52.53 32.27
C ALA A 91 3.06 -51.34 32.82
N ILE A 92 2.02 -50.89 32.09
CA ILE A 92 0.64 -50.70 32.57
C ILE A 92 -0.21 -50.40 31.32
N MET A 93 -1.05 -51.36 30.95
CA MET A 93 -2.14 -51.20 30.00
C MET A 93 -3.31 -50.48 30.68
N PHE A 94 -3.88 -49.49 30.01
CA PHE A 94 -5.29 -49.17 30.18
C PHE A 94 -5.97 -49.18 28.82
N GLU A 95 -6.93 -50.10 28.71
CA GLU A 95 -7.74 -50.40 27.54
C GLU A 95 -8.75 -49.27 27.30
N MET A 96 -8.72 -48.61 26.13
CA MET A 96 -9.87 -47.84 25.64
C MET A 96 -10.39 -48.43 24.33
N ARG A 97 -11.37 -49.29 24.55
CA ARG A 97 -12.37 -49.87 23.65
C ARG A 97 -12.72 -48.99 22.44
N LYS A 98 -12.61 -49.58 21.25
CA LYS A 98 -13.21 -49.09 19.99
C LYS A 98 -14.69 -48.72 20.19
N ARG A 99 -15.06 -47.49 19.89
CA ARG A 99 -16.37 -47.13 19.34
C ARG A 99 -16.21 -46.10 18.22
N THR A 100 -17.00 -46.34 17.19
CA THR A 100 -17.03 -45.77 15.84
C THR A 100 -17.34 -44.27 15.80
N GLY A 101 -16.75 -43.58 14.82
CA GLY A 101 -17.13 -42.23 14.42
C GLY A 101 -16.17 -41.65 13.38
N HIS A 102 -16.42 -41.90 12.10
CA HIS A 102 -15.74 -41.25 10.98
C HIS A 102 -16.13 -39.75 10.90
N HIS A 103 -15.60 -38.89 11.77
CA HIS A 103 -15.54 -37.45 11.56
C HIS A 103 -14.40 -36.87 12.41
N ASN A 104 -13.57 -35.98 11.84
CA ASN A 104 -12.48 -35.19 12.48
C ASN A 104 -11.01 -35.66 12.35
N ALA A 105 -10.66 -36.44 11.33
CA ALA A 105 -9.24 -36.65 11.01
C ALA A 105 -8.57 -35.40 10.38
N GLY A 106 -9.32 -34.60 9.61
CA GLY A 106 -8.77 -33.39 8.96
C GLY A 106 -8.48 -32.23 9.91
N TRP A 107 -9.35 -32.02 10.91
CA TRP A 107 -9.21 -30.94 11.90
C TRP A 107 -8.06 -31.19 12.90
N SER A 108 -7.79 -32.46 13.22
CA SER A 108 -6.67 -32.84 14.10
C SER A 108 -5.31 -32.75 13.41
N LEU A 109 -5.24 -32.98 12.09
CA LEU A 109 -4.03 -32.69 11.31
C LEU A 109 -3.78 -31.17 11.16
N MET A 110 -4.83 -30.37 10.96
CA MET A 110 -4.70 -28.91 10.85
C MET A 110 -4.22 -28.27 12.14
N LEU A 111 -4.77 -28.68 13.30
CA LEU A 111 -4.31 -28.21 14.62
C LEU A 111 -2.88 -28.66 14.94
N ARG A 112 -2.48 -29.87 14.53
CA ARG A 112 -1.09 -30.35 14.66
C ARG A 112 -0.14 -29.61 13.73
N ALA A 113 -0.54 -29.29 12.51
CA ALA A 113 0.23 -28.48 11.58
C ALA A 113 0.35 -27.03 12.05
N LEU A 114 -0.72 -26.44 12.63
CA LEU A 114 -0.70 -25.13 13.25
C LEU A 114 0.22 -25.11 14.48
N ALA A 115 0.18 -26.14 15.33
CA ALA A 115 1.09 -26.26 16.46
C ALA A 115 2.54 -26.45 16.01
N LEU A 116 2.80 -27.25 14.97
CA LEU A 116 4.14 -27.47 14.44
C LEU A 116 4.67 -26.20 13.74
N CYS A 117 3.84 -25.51 12.95
CA CYS A 117 4.18 -24.23 12.34
C CYS A 117 4.37 -23.13 13.40
N ALA A 118 3.56 -23.10 14.46
CA ALA A 118 3.73 -22.15 15.56
C ALA A 118 5.01 -22.43 16.35
N VAL A 119 5.36 -23.69 16.60
CA VAL A 119 6.65 -24.07 17.21
C VAL A 119 7.81 -23.74 16.28
N CYS A 120 7.69 -24.01 14.98
CA CYS A 120 8.69 -23.63 13.99
C CYS A 120 8.83 -22.10 13.86
N LEU A 121 7.75 -21.32 13.94
CA LEU A 121 7.77 -19.85 13.94
C LEU A 121 8.32 -19.28 15.26
N ALA A 122 8.03 -19.93 16.39
CA ALA A 122 8.55 -19.54 17.71
C ALA A 122 10.05 -19.84 17.84
N CYS A 123 10.57 -20.85 17.13
CA CYS A 123 11.98 -21.23 17.13
C CYS A 123 12.76 -20.76 15.89
N ALA A 124 12.09 -20.24 14.86
CA ALA A 124 12.75 -19.70 13.68
C ALA A 124 13.42 -18.36 14.01
N PRO A 125 14.52 -18.01 13.33
CA PRO A 125 14.98 -16.63 13.32
C PRO A 125 13.82 -15.74 12.86
N LEU A 126 13.56 -14.63 13.58
CA LEU A 126 12.47 -13.66 13.32
C LEU A 126 12.47 -13.10 11.88
N ARG A 127 13.54 -13.33 11.11
CA ARG A 127 13.78 -12.87 9.73
C ARG A 127 12.94 -13.56 8.64
N ALA A 128 12.12 -14.56 8.97
CA ALA A 128 11.44 -15.41 7.98
C ALA A 128 9.90 -15.36 8.01
N ALA A 129 9.32 -14.37 8.69
CA ALA A 129 7.88 -14.17 8.69
C ALA A 129 7.47 -13.21 7.55
N ALA A 130 6.35 -13.51 6.89
CA ALA A 130 5.69 -12.57 5.99
C ALA A 130 5.28 -11.30 6.75
N ALA A 131 5.09 -10.19 6.04
CA ALA A 131 4.65 -8.92 6.62
C ALA A 131 3.38 -9.13 7.48
N GLY A 132 3.35 -8.47 8.63
CA GLY A 132 2.33 -8.66 9.65
C GLY A 132 0.98 -8.09 9.22
N GLY A 133 -0.08 -8.90 9.27
CA GLY A 133 -1.42 -8.51 8.86
C GLY A 133 -2.21 -7.71 9.88
N ALA A 134 -1.85 -7.80 11.15
CA ALA A 134 -2.64 -7.27 12.26
C ALA A 134 -2.59 -5.74 12.34
N LEU A 135 -1.43 -5.13 12.08
CA LEU A 135 -1.31 -3.68 12.01
C LEU A 135 -2.09 -3.13 10.81
N HIS A 136 -2.06 -3.77 9.64
CA HIS A 136 -2.89 -3.33 8.50
C HIS A 136 -4.37 -3.30 8.85
N ILE A 137 -4.86 -4.37 9.47
CA ILE A 137 -6.25 -4.45 9.91
C ILE A 137 -6.54 -3.37 10.96
N PHE A 138 -5.61 -3.13 11.90
CA PHE A 138 -5.79 -2.12 12.95
C PHE A 138 -5.82 -0.69 12.39
N MET A 139 -4.88 -0.35 11.52
CA MET A 139 -4.83 0.95 10.84
C MET A 139 -6.09 1.19 10.02
N SER A 140 -6.55 0.18 9.30
CA SER A 140 -7.79 0.23 8.51
C SER A 140 -9.04 0.34 9.39
N GLU A 141 -9.03 -0.27 10.58
CA GLU A 141 -10.12 -0.14 11.55
C GLU A 141 -10.28 1.30 12.03
N LEU A 142 -9.18 1.93 12.42
CA LEU A 142 -9.16 3.33 12.84
C LEU A 142 -9.46 4.28 11.67
N ALA A 143 -9.09 3.90 10.43
CA ALA A 143 -9.41 4.67 9.24
C ALA A 143 -10.93 4.75 9.00
N LEU A 144 -11.66 3.65 9.23
CA LEU A 144 -13.13 3.62 9.10
C LEU A 144 -13.82 4.67 9.98
N GLU A 145 -13.31 4.88 11.18
CA GLU A 145 -13.84 5.87 12.12
C GLU A 145 -13.66 7.30 11.59
N GLN A 146 -12.59 7.53 10.82
CA GLN A 146 -12.18 8.82 10.29
C GLN A 146 -12.77 9.19 8.93
N VAL A 147 -13.44 8.24 8.24
CA VAL A 147 -14.18 8.54 7.00
C VAL A 147 -15.27 9.58 7.28
N ARG A 148 -15.28 10.64 6.47
CA ARG A 148 -16.17 11.80 6.58
C ARG A 148 -17.34 11.71 5.60
N ASP A 149 -17.12 11.16 4.40
CA ASP A 149 -18.19 10.96 3.43
C ASP A 149 -19.22 9.94 3.99
N PRO A 150 -20.50 10.34 4.18
CA PRO A 150 -21.47 9.50 4.87
C PRO A 150 -21.91 8.28 4.04
N GLU A 151 -21.95 8.39 2.70
CA GLU A 151 -22.31 7.28 1.82
C GLU A 151 -21.20 6.22 1.84
N LEU A 152 -19.95 6.66 1.72
CA LEU A 152 -18.79 5.79 1.83
C LEU A 152 -18.71 5.12 3.20
N LYS A 153 -18.88 5.88 4.28
CA LYS A 153 -18.85 5.34 5.65
C LYS A 153 -19.92 4.27 5.84
N GLN A 154 -21.15 4.52 5.40
CA GLN A 154 -22.22 3.53 5.49
C GLN A 154 -21.91 2.26 4.69
N LEU A 155 -21.37 2.40 3.47
CA LEU A 155 -20.98 1.28 2.63
C LEU A 155 -19.89 0.45 3.32
N LEU A 156 -18.84 1.10 3.81
CA LEU A 156 -17.72 0.42 4.44
C LEU A 156 -18.12 -0.26 5.76
N GLU A 157 -18.96 0.36 6.60
CA GLU A 157 -19.46 -0.28 7.83
C GLU A 157 -20.34 -1.50 7.53
N LYS A 158 -21.17 -1.43 6.48
CA LYS A 158 -21.95 -2.59 6.01
C LYS A 158 -21.06 -3.75 5.54
N HIS A 159 -19.88 -3.42 5.01
CA HIS A 159 -18.90 -4.37 4.46
C HIS A 159 -17.60 -4.41 5.29
N ARG A 160 -17.69 -4.14 6.61
CA ARG A 160 -16.53 -3.95 7.49
C ARG A 160 -15.53 -5.10 7.46
N ASP A 161 -16.02 -6.33 7.59
CA ASP A 161 -15.16 -7.52 7.58
C ASP A 161 -14.40 -7.68 6.26
N ILE A 162 -14.97 -7.23 5.14
CA ILE A 162 -14.35 -7.30 3.81
C ILE A 162 -13.22 -6.27 3.71
N VAL A 163 -13.48 -4.99 4.02
CA VAL A 163 -12.46 -3.94 3.89
C VAL A 163 -11.28 -4.18 4.81
N LEU A 164 -11.53 -4.66 6.03
CA LEU A 164 -10.47 -5.00 6.97
C LEU A 164 -9.68 -6.23 6.50
N TRP A 165 -10.32 -7.30 6.05
CA TRP A 165 -9.56 -8.46 5.57
C TRP A 165 -8.79 -8.17 4.27
N ALA A 166 -9.38 -7.35 3.39
CA ALA A 166 -8.74 -6.96 2.14
C ALA A 166 -7.54 -6.01 2.34
N SER A 167 -7.37 -5.39 3.52
CA SER A 167 -6.15 -4.65 3.85
C SER A 167 -4.91 -5.54 4.03
N TRP A 168 -5.07 -6.85 3.92
CA TRP A 168 -3.96 -7.80 3.84
C TRP A 168 -3.98 -8.60 2.52
N TYR A 169 -4.88 -8.27 1.59
CA TYR A 169 -5.05 -9.03 0.35
C TYR A 169 -3.76 -9.10 -0.50
N PRO A 170 -3.00 -8.01 -0.73
CA PRO A 170 -1.85 -8.06 -1.62
C PRO A 170 -0.79 -9.08 -1.16
N ASP A 171 -0.52 -9.20 0.13
CA ASP A 171 0.41 -10.18 0.71
C ASP A 171 0.05 -11.64 0.43
N SER A 172 -1.24 -11.94 0.24
CA SER A 172 -1.65 -13.28 -0.17
C SER A 172 -1.00 -13.72 -1.48
N GLY A 173 -0.57 -12.75 -2.30
CA GLY A 173 0.11 -12.97 -3.56
C GLY A 173 1.62 -13.26 -3.45
N TYR A 174 2.22 -13.22 -2.26
CA TYR A 174 3.58 -13.74 -2.00
C TYR A 174 3.56 -15.12 -1.34
N ALA A 175 2.43 -15.49 -0.72
CA ALA A 175 2.32 -16.71 0.05
C ALA A 175 2.37 -17.98 -0.84
N GLY A 176 3.19 -18.95 -0.44
CA GLY A 176 3.19 -20.29 -1.06
C GLY A 176 3.59 -20.31 -2.54
N GLY A 177 4.43 -19.37 -2.98
CA GLY A 177 4.87 -19.24 -4.37
C GLY A 177 3.82 -18.64 -5.30
N ASN A 178 2.87 -17.87 -4.75
CA ASN A 178 2.01 -17.00 -5.55
C ASN A 178 2.84 -15.88 -6.20
N THR A 179 2.31 -15.27 -7.27
CA THR A 179 3.07 -14.32 -8.12
C THR A 179 2.40 -12.97 -8.33
N TYR A 180 1.15 -12.79 -7.86
CA TYR A 180 0.38 -11.57 -8.09
C TYR A 180 0.59 -10.50 -7.02
N GLY A 181 1.34 -10.82 -5.95
CA GLY A 181 1.46 -10.00 -4.74
C GLY A 181 1.93 -8.59 -5.09
N GLU A 182 3.16 -8.48 -5.58
CA GLU A 182 3.80 -7.22 -5.99
C GLU A 182 2.88 -6.35 -6.83
N TYR A 183 2.29 -6.90 -7.90
CA TYR A 183 1.43 -6.13 -8.79
C TYR A 183 0.19 -5.57 -8.09
N SER A 184 -0.32 -6.28 -7.08
CA SER A 184 -1.53 -5.90 -6.33
C SER A 184 -1.31 -4.80 -5.30
N HIS A 185 -0.05 -4.45 -5.00
CA HIS A 185 0.29 -3.34 -4.11
C HIS A 185 0.18 -1.99 -4.80
N TRP A 186 0.19 -1.94 -6.13
CA TRP A 186 0.48 -0.71 -6.86
C TRP A 186 -0.69 -0.14 -7.64
N THR A 187 -0.57 1.16 -7.91
CA THR A 187 -1.56 1.97 -8.64
C THR A 187 -2.11 1.32 -9.92
N PRO A 188 -1.33 0.63 -10.78
CA PRO A 188 -1.91 -0.03 -11.96
C PRO A 188 -3.03 -1.03 -11.62
N PHE A 189 -2.87 -1.83 -10.57
CA PHE A 189 -3.92 -2.75 -10.11
C PHE A 189 -5.11 -2.00 -9.51
N LEU A 190 -4.86 -1.01 -8.64
CA LEU A 190 -5.93 -0.25 -7.98
C LEU A 190 -6.76 0.56 -8.98
N ASP A 191 -6.11 1.21 -9.95
CA ASP A 191 -6.76 1.95 -11.03
C ASP A 191 -7.58 1.01 -11.92
N GLY A 192 -7.00 -0.12 -12.35
CA GLY A 192 -7.71 -1.10 -13.17
C GLY A 192 -8.90 -1.74 -12.46
N TYR A 193 -8.77 -1.99 -11.14
CA TYR A 193 -9.88 -2.52 -10.35
C TYR A 193 -10.98 -1.46 -10.17
N LEU A 194 -10.62 -0.20 -9.90
CA LEU A 194 -11.56 0.91 -9.87
C LEU A 194 -12.31 1.05 -11.20
N ASP A 195 -11.59 1.03 -12.32
CA ASP A 195 -12.16 1.13 -13.66
C ASP A 195 -13.07 -0.07 -13.96
N TYR A 196 -12.69 -1.28 -13.55
CA TYR A 196 -13.57 -2.46 -13.66
C TYR A 196 -14.87 -2.30 -12.87
N ILE A 197 -14.82 -1.80 -11.62
CA ILE A 197 -16.03 -1.57 -10.82
C ILE A 197 -16.91 -0.52 -11.50
N ARG A 198 -16.32 0.56 -11.99
CA ARG A 198 -17.03 1.69 -12.60
C ARG A 198 -17.66 1.32 -13.95
N ASP A 199 -16.84 0.80 -14.87
CA ASP A 199 -17.16 0.70 -16.29
C ASP A 199 -17.67 -0.69 -16.69
N THR A 200 -17.36 -1.74 -15.92
CA THR A 200 -17.75 -3.12 -16.24
C THR A 200 -18.82 -3.67 -15.29
N ALA A 201 -18.58 -3.64 -13.97
CA ALA A 201 -19.57 -4.13 -13.01
C ALA A 201 -20.74 -3.14 -12.86
N GLY A 202 -20.42 -1.86 -12.67
CA GLY A 202 -21.37 -0.77 -12.47
C GLY A 202 -21.95 -0.71 -11.06
N ALA A 203 -22.46 0.49 -10.70
CA ALA A 203 -23.06 0.76 -9.38
C ALA A 203 -24.33 -0.06 -9.09
N GLY A 204 -25.01 -0.57 -10.13
CA GLY A 204 -26.19 -1.42 -10.00
C GLY A 204 -25.89 -2.90 -9.73
N HIS A 205 -24.63 -3.32 -9.76
CA HIS A 205 -24.28 -4.72 -9.54
C HIS A 205 -24.56 -5.15 -8.10
N LYS A 206 -25.12 -6.36 -7.90
CA LYS A 206 -25.44 -6.90 -6.57
C LYS A 206 -24.23 -6.93 -5.62
N ASP A 207 -23.04 -7.11 -6.18
CA ASP A 207 -21.76 -7.19 -5.44
C ASP A 207 -21.05 -5.84 -5.34
N TYR A 208 -21.65 -4.72 -5.78
CA TYR A 208 -20.98 -3.40 -5.82
C TYR A 208 -20.33 -3.04 -4.49
N GLY A 209 -21.07 -3.12 -3.37
CA GLY A 209 -20.52 -2.82 -2.04
C GLY A 209 -19.38 -3.75 -1.61
N PHE A 210 -19.43 -5.03 -2.01
CA PHE A 210 -18.34 -5.98 -1.79
C PHE A 210 -17.10 -5.55 -2.59
N LEU A 211 -17.24 -5.30 -3.89
CA LEU A 211 -16.11 -4.91 -4.73
C LEU A 211 -15.45 -3.61 -4.26
N VAL A 212 -16.26 -2.60 -3.91
CA VAL A 212 -15.75 -1.33 -3.37
C VAL A 212 -15.01 -1.54 -2.06
N ALA A 213 -15.59 -2.27 -1.11
CA ALA A 213 -14.92 -2.54 0.17
C ALA A 213 -13.60 -3.30 -0.02
N HIS A 214 -13.56 -4.27 -0.94
CA HIS A 214 -12.33 -5.03 -1.21
C HIS A 214 -11.26 -4.18 -1.93
N LEU A 215 -11.65 -3.37 -2.91
CA LEU A 215 -10.74 -2.42 -3.56
C LEU A 215 -10.12 -1.49 -2.51
N LEU A 216 -10.95 -0.91 -1.64
CA LEU A 216 -10.49 0.02 -0.62
C LEU A 216 -9.61 -0.66 0.43
N GLY A 217 -9.90 -1.91 0.80
CA GLY A 217 -8.97 -2.69 1.63
C GLY A 217 -7.60 -2.86 0.96
N ALA A 218 -7.55 -3.32 -0.29
CA ALA A 218 -6.27 -3.47 -1.01
C ALA A 218 -5.53 -2.12 -1.17
N ALA A 219 -6.27 -1.03 -1.36
CA ALA A 219 -5.73 0.33 -1.39
C ALA A 219 -5.18 0.80 -0.03
N ALA A 220 -5.79 0.36 1.08
CA ALA A 220 -5.32 0.64 2.43
C ALA A 220 -3.93 0.03 2.64
N HIS A 221 -3.75 -1.24 2.27
CA HIS A 221 -2.45 -1.92 2.32
C HIS A 221 -1.37 -1.11 1.58
N SER A 222 -1.65 -0.80 0.30
CA SER A 222 -0.75 -0.02 -0.56
C SER A 222 -0.25 1.28 0.07
N ILE A 223 -1.14 2.11 0.63
CA ILE A 223 -0.72 3.39 1.21
C ILE A 223 -0.09 3.22 2.58
N GLN A 224 -0.49 2.17 3.31
CA GLN A 224 0.03 1.86 4.64
C GLN A 224 1.49 1.42 4.57
N ASP A 225 1.82 0.48 3.69
CA ASP A 225 3.21 0.04 3.46
C ASP A 225 4.10 1.21 3.10
N GLN A 226 3.64 2.02 2.15
CA GLN A 226 4.39 3.16 1.68
C GLN A 226 4.76 4.09 2.86
N ALA A 227 3.80 4.48 3.70
CA ALA A 227 4.08 5.38 4.82
C ALA A 227 4.82 4.69 5.97
N PHE A 228 4.57 3.41 6.19
CA PHE A 228 5.27 2.62 7.19
C PHE A 228 6.76 2.48 6.81
N ASP A 229 7.06 2.03 5.60
CA ASP A 229 8.41 1.77 5.10
C ASP A 229 9.22 3.04 4.94
N HIS A 230 8.64 4.09 4.35
CA HIS A 230 9.38 5.30 4.00
C HIS A 230 9.40 6.37 5.10
N ILE A 231 8.70 6.15 6.22
CA ILE A 231 8.69 7.08 7.35
C ILE A 231 9.05 6.35 8.64
N LEU A 232 8.20 5.44 9.11
CA LEU A 232 8.39 4.79 10.41
C LEU A 232 9.60 3.85 10.43
N LEU A 233 9.76 3.04 9.39
CA LEU A 233 10.80 2.04 9.34
C LEU A 233 12.19 2.68 9.22
N ILE A 234 12.32 3.73 8.40
CA ILE A 234 13.54 4.55 8.35
C ILE A 234 13.81 5.15 9.72
N LYS A 235 12.79 5.69 10.39
CA LYS A 235 12.97 6.25 11.73
C LYS A 235 13.41 5.20 12.74
N THR A 236 12.85 4.00 12.67
CA THR A 236 13.28 2.89 13.51
C THR A 236 14.71 2.49 13.21
N GLN A 237 15.12 2.45 11.94
CA GLN A 237 16.50 2.14 11.56
C GLN A 237 17.49 3.19 12.10
N GLU A 238 17.09 4.47 12.16
CA GLU A 238 17.88 5.55 12.78
C GLU A 238 18.02 5.39 14.30
N MET A 239 16.98 4.91 14.99
CA MET A 239 16.90 4.88 16.46
C MET A 239 17.36 3.55 17.07
N ASP A 240 16.92 2.44 16.50
CA ASP A 240 17.13 1.08 17.02
C ASP A 240 18.13 0.28 16.17
N GLY A 241 18.50 0.75 14.97
CA GLY A 241 19.45 0.04 14.11
C GLY A 241 18.87 -1.19 13.38
N HIS A 242 17.56 -1.42 13.50
CA HIS A 242 16.86 -2.55 12.88
C HIS A 242 15.98 -2.10 11.70
N GLY A 243 15.90 -2.98 10.69
CA GLY A 243 15.12 -2.75 9.47
C GLY A 243 13.93 -3.70 9.32
N GLN A 244 13.42 -3.77 8.09
CA GLN A 244 12.17 -4.40 7.71
C GLN A 244 11.95 -5.82 8.25
N GLU A 245 12.97 -6.68 8.10
CA GLU A 245 12.88 -8.11 8.43
C GLU A 245 12.43 -8.41 9.87
N LEU A 246 12.78 -7.54 10.82
CA LEU A 246 12.37 -7.70 12.22
C LEU A 246 11.01 -7.06 12.50
N LEU A 247 10.73 -5.92 11.86
CA LEU A 247 9.72 -4.98 12.34
C LEU A 247 8.36 -5.17 11.68
N ASP A 248 8.30 -5.64 10.43
CA ASP A 248 7.03 -5.91 9.74
C ASP A 248 6.21 -6.95 10.50
N PHE A 249 6.87 -8.01 10.99
CA PHE A 249 6.23 -8.99 11.85
C PHE A 249 6.30 -8.61 13.34
N GLY A 250 7.40 -7.99 13.78
CA GLY A 250 7.63 -7.70 15.18
C GLY A 250 6.64 -6.70 15.77
N LEU A 251 6.38 -5.60 15.07
CA LEU A 251 5.43 -4.57 15.54
C LEU A 251 3.99 -5.06 15.52
N ASP A 252 3.67 -6.04 14.69
CA ASP A 252 2.41 -6.77 14.74
C ASP A 252 2.21 -7.48 16.08
N LEU A 253 3.25 -8.17 16.57
CA LEU A 253 3.19 -8.84 17.87
C LEU A 253 3.01 -7.84 19.02
N VAL A 254 3.73 -6.72 18.96
CA VAL A 254 3.61 -5.64 19.93
C VAL A 254 2.20 -5.03 19.90
N GLY A 255 1.70 -4.71 18.71
CA GLY A 255 0.35 -4.18 18.50
C GLY A 255 -0.76 -5.13 18.98
N MET A 256 -0.58 -6.44 18.74
CA MET A 256 -1.49 -7.46 19.26
C MET A 256 -1.54 -7.47 20.78
N ALA A 257 -0.38 -7.40 21.45
CA ALA A 257 -0.29 -7.40 22.91
C ALA A 257 -0.91 -6.12 23.52
N ASP A 258 -0.56 -4.95 22.98
CA ASP A 258 -0.96 -3.65 23.53
C ASP A 258 -2.44 -3.34 23.34
N HIS A 259 -2.98 -3.72 22.18
CA HIS A 259 -4.32 -3.32 21.75
C HIS A 259 -5.29 -4.49 21.62
N LYS A 260 -4.94 -5.68 22.16
CA LYS A 260 -5.76 -6.90 22.14
C LYS A 260 -6.20 -7.30 20.73
N ARG A 261 -5.36 -7.05 19.72
CA ARG A 261 -5.66 -7.35 18.31
C ARG A 261 -5.59 -8.84 17.98
N ASN A 262 -5.08 -9.66 18.90
CA ASN A 262 -5.20 -11.12 18.87
C ASN A 262 -6.67 -11.63 19.04
N LEU A 263 -7.59 -10.80 19.55
CA LEU A 263 -8.98 -11.19 19.87
C LEU A 263 -10.02 -10.70 18.84
N LEU A 264 -9.58 -10.26 17.65
CA LEU A 264 -10.49 -9.74 16.64
C LEU A 264 -11.53 -10.79 16.22
N LYS A 265 -12.83 -10.46 16.28
CA LYS A 265 -13.90 -11.32 15.74
C LYS A 265 -13.62 -11.75 14.31
N LEU A 266 -13.06 -10.85 13.51
CA LEU A 266 -12.68 -11.08 12.12
C LEU A 266 -11.77 -12.31 11.99
N SER A 267 -10.82 -12.49 12.90
CA SER A 267 -9.87 -13.59 12.86
C SER A 267 -10.56 -14.96 12.92
N THR A 268 -11.60 -15.13 13.76
CA THR A 268 -12.40 -16.36 13.82
C THR A 268 -13.24 -16.57 12.56
N LEU A 269 -13.71 -15.49 11.95
CA LEU A 269 -14.51 -15.55 10.72
C LEU A 269 -13.67 -16.02 9.53
N VAL A 270 -12.47 -15.47 9.38
CA VAL A 270 -11.56 -15.80 8.27
C VAL A 270 -10.92 -17.18 8.44
N GLU A 271 -10.69 -17.66 9.67
CA GLU A 271 -10.25 -19.05 9.93
C GLU A 271 -11.22 -20.09 9.33
N ARG A 272 -12.53 -19.80 9.31
CA ARG A 272 -13.54 -20.73 8.80
C ARG A 272 -13.65 -20.73 7.28
N ASN A 273 -13.58 -19.55 6.66
CA ASN A 273 -13.71 -19.40 5.21
C ASN A 273 -13.12 -18.05 4.75
N PRO A 274 -11.79 -17.96 4.57
CA PRO A 274 -11.15 -16.68 4.27
C PRO A 274 -11.51 -16.21 2.86
N THR A 275 -11.75 -17.13 1.93
CA THR A 275 -12.17 -16.82 0.56
C THR A 275 -13.54 -16.17 0.45
N LYS A 276 -14.38 -16.23 1.50
CA LYS A 276 -15.67 -15.54 1.53
C LYS A 276 -15.53 -14.02 1.47
N TYR A 277 -14.39 -13.50 1.91
CA TYR A 277 -14.11 -12.07 2.03
C TYR A 277 -13.33 -11.53 0.81
N THR A 278 -13.11 -12.35 -0.21
CA THR A 278 -12.34 -12.02 -1.41
C THR A 278 -13.17 -12.33 -2.67
N PRO A 279 -13.43 -11.36 -3.57
CA PRO A 279 -14.30 -11.55 -4.72
C PRO A 279 -13.53 -12.19 -5.89
N VAL A 280 -13.07 -13.43 -5.70
CA VAL A 280 -12.14 -14.15 -6.61
C VAL A 280 -12.58 -14.07 -8.07
N ALA A 281 -13.85 -14.37 -8.37
CA ALA A 281 -14.36 -14.35 -9.75
C ALA A 281 -14.29 -12.96 -10.41
N HIS A 282 -14.42 -11.88 -9.63
CA HIS A 282 -14.25 -10.52 -10.15
C HIS A 282 -12.78 -10.17 -10.29
N LEU A 283 -11.93 -10.57 -9.34
CA LEU A 283 -10.48 -10.34 -9.42
C LEU A 283 -9.87 -11.00 -10.65
N LEU A 284 -10.30 -12.21 -11.03
CA LEU A 284 -9.86 -12.83 -12.29
C LEU A 284 -10.13 -11.94 -13.51
N ARG A 285 -11.32 -11.32 -13.57
CA ARG A 285 -11.67 -10.38 -14.64
C ARG A 285 -10.88 -9.08 -14.58
N VAL A 286 -10.54 -8.62 -13.38
CA VAL A 286 -9.67 -7.44 -13.19
C VAL A 286 -8.26 -7.71 -13.72
N TYR A 287 -7.63 -8.81 -13.34
CA TYR A 287 -6.28 -9.15 -13.83
C TYR A 287 -6.26 -9.43 -15.33
N ASP A 288 -7.32 -10.04 -15.86
CA ASP A 288 -7.49 -10.28 -17.31
C ASP A 288 -7.62 -8.96 -18.07
N ALA A 289 -8.49 -8.04 -17.62
CA ALA A 289 -8.64 -6.72 -18.22
C ALA A 289 -7.35 -5.87 -18.17
N LEU A 290 -6.51 -6.11 -17.16
CA LEU A 290 -5.20 -5.48 -17.01
C LEU A 290 -4.09 -6.13 -17.85
N ASN A 291 -4.37 -7.24 -18.55
CA ASN A 291 -3.37 -8.06 -19.23
C ASN A 291 -2.17 -8.41 -18.32
N ALA A 292 -2.44 -8.71 -17.04
CA ALA A 292 -1.38 -8.88 -16.05
C ALA A 292 -0.55 -10.16 -16.23
N GLY A 293 -1.01 -11.10 -17.07
CA GLY A 293 -0.23 -12.27 -17.49
C GLY A 293 -0.01 -13.34 -16.42
N PHE A 294 -0.74 -13.30 -15.30
CA PHE A 294 -0.60 -14.28 -14.23
C PHE A 294 -1.37 -15.58 -14.53
N GLU A 295 -0.69 -16.71 -14.39
CA GLU A 295 -1.30 -18.03 -14.59
C GLU A 295 -1.96 -18.55 -13.30
N LEU A 296 -3.00 -19.38 -13.44
CA LEU A 296 -3.62 -20.12 -12.32
C LEU A 296 -4.13 -19.25 -11.15
N LEU A 297 -4.52 -18.00 -11.40
CA LEU A 297 -5.01 -17.09 -10.36
C LEU A 297 -6.24 -17.64 -9.61
N ASP A 298 -7.06 -18.44 -10.28
CA ASP A 298 -8.22 -19.15 -9.72
C ASP A 298 -7.83 -20.10 -8.59
N ARG A 299 -6.58 -20.57 -8.57
CA ARG A 299 -6.00 -21.38 -7.49
C ARG A 299 -5.12 -20.57 -6.55
N GLN A 300 -4.32 -19.66 -7.10
CA GLN A 300 -3.38 -18.85 -6.32
C GLN A 300 -4.11 -18.00 -5.29
N ILE A 301 -5.15 -17.26 -5.68
CA ILE A 301 -5.87 -16.34 -4.78
C ILE A 301 -6.50 -17.12 -3.61
N PRO A 302 -7.33 -18.16 -3.82
CA PRO A 302 -7.86 -18.95 -2.71
C PRO A 302 -6.80 -19.56 -1.80
N ARG A 303 -5.66 -20.02 -2.36
CA ARG A 303 -4.56 -20.57 -1.57
C ARG A 303 -3.91 -19.49 -0.71
N GLY A 304 -3.62 -18.33 -1.29
CA GLY A 304 -3.01 -17.20 -0.58
C GLY A 304 -3.89 -16.76 0.60
N GLN A 305 -5.19 -16.60 0.38
CA GLN A 305 -6.14 -16.22 1.42
C GLN A 305 -6.19 -17.24 2.57
N ARG A 306 -6.08 -18.55 2.29
CA ARG A 306 -5.96 -19.57 3.33
C ARG A 306 -4.64 -19.49 4.08
N LEU A 307 -3.53 -19.18 3.40
CA LEU A 307 -2.22 -19.04 4.03
C LEU A 307 -2.16 -17.80 4.94
N LEU A 308 -2.78 -16.68 4.55
CA LEU A 308 -2.90 -15.51 5.43
C LEU A 308 -3.75 -15.82 6.67
N ALA A 309 -4.86 -16.54 6.53
CA ALA A 309 -5.67 -16.93 7.68
C ALA A 309 -4.89 -17.85 8.65
N MET A 310 -4.02 -18.72 8.12
CA MET A 310 -3.08 -19.49 8.95
C MET A 310 -2.02 -18.60 9.62
N ALA A 311 -1.47 -17.61 8.90
CA ALA A 311 -0.50 -16.66 9.44
C ALA A 311 -1.08 -15.84 10.61
N MET A 312 -2.31 -15.32 10.46
CA MET A 312 -3.06 -14.68 11.56
C MET A 312 -3.18 -15.59 12.79
N GLY A 313 -3.50 -16.87 12.57
CA GLY A 313 -3.55 -17.87 13.64
C GLY A 313 -2.20 -18.08 14.32
N GLY A 314 -1.12 -18.06 13.55
CA GLY A 314 0.26 -18.14 14.04
C GLY A 314 0.67 -16.92 14.86
N GLU A 315 0.46 -15.71 14.36
CA GLU A 315 0.73 -14.44 15.06
C GLU A 315 0.04 -14.38 16.43
N LYS A 316 -1.22 -14.84 16.53
CA LYS A 316 -1.93 -14.94 17.81
C LYS A 316 -1.26 -15.86 18.83
N ILE A 317 -0.52 -16.88 18.39
CA ILE A 317 0.21 -17.76 19.31
C ILE A 317 1.57 -17.12 19.64
N VAL A 318 2.26 -16.62 18.62
CA VAL A 318 3.61 -16.09 18.72
C VAL A 318 3.66 -14.78 19.51
N HIS A 319 2.66 -13.90 19.40
CA HIS A 319 2.67 -12.62 20.12
C HIS A 319 2.81 -12.84 21.63
N ALA A 320 2.08 -13.81 22.20
CA ALA A 320 2.15 -14.13 23.62
C ALA A 320 3.53 -14.59 24.08
N MET A 321 4.37 -15.09 23.16
CA MET A 321 5.70 -15.62 23.44
C MET A 321 6.83 -14.65 23.13
N ARG A 322 6.67 -13.76 22.14
CA ARG A 322 7.79 -13.02 21.53
C ARG A 322 7.64 -11.50 21.52
N HIS A 323 6.49 -10.94 21.91
CA HIS A 323 6.32 -9.48 21.89
C HIS A 323 7.33 -8.75 22.78
N GLN A 324 7.74 -9.34 23.92
CA GLN A 324 8.77 -8.76 24.80
C GLN A 324 10.15 -8.73 24.13
N ASP A 325 10.53 -9.80 23.43
CA ASP A 325 11.79 -9.84 22.68
C ASP A 325 11.86 -8.75 21.60
N ILE A 326 10.72 -8.40 20.98
CA ILE A 326 10.66 -7.27 20.04
C ILE A 326 10.86 -5.95 20.77
N ARG A 327 10.28 -5.77 21.97
CA ARG A 327 10.48 -4.57 22.80
C ARG A 327 11.95 -4.39 23.21
N GLU A 328 12.63 -5.49 23.50
CA GLU A 328 14.05 -5.47 23.87
C GLU A 328 14.95 -5.17 22.67
N GLN A 329 14.64 -5.74 21.50
CA GLN A 329 15.42 -5.52 20.28
C GLN A 329 15.14 -4.16 19.63
N SER A 330 13.92 -3.63 19.72
CA SER A 330 13.52 -2.38 19.06
C SER A 330 12.71 -1.50 20.02
N PRO A 331 13.37 -0.97 21.07
CA PRO A 331 12.69 -0.24 22.14
C PRO A 331 12.05 1.06 21.67
N TRP A 332 12.68 1.81 20.75
CA TRP A 332 12.08 3.02 20.22
C TRP A 332 10.83 2.67 19.39
N ALA A 333 10.94 1.70 18.48
CA ALA A 333 9.82 1.28 17.63
C ALA A 333 8.63 0.81 18.46
N ALA A 334 8.87 -0.10 19.40
CA ALA A 334 7.80 -0.67 20.23
C ALA A 334 7.15 0.35 21.19
N ALA A 335 7.83 1.46 21.50
CA ALA A 335 7.27 2.57 22.26
C ALA A 335 6.53 3.60 21.39
N ASN A 336 6.88 3.71 20.10
CA ASN A 336 6.45 4.83 19.25
C ASN A 336 5.61 4.42 18.03
N TYR A 337 5.54 3.14 17.65
CA TYR A 337 4.82 2.65 16.45
C TYR A 337 3.37 3.12 16.36
N TYR A 338 2.73 3.41 17.50
CA TYR A 338 1.34 3.86 17.52
C TYR A 338 1.19 5.32 17.09
N GLN A 339 2.06 6.22 17.58
CA GLN A 339 1.90 7.67 17.46
C GLN A 339 2.90 8.35 16.50
N ALA A 340 4.06 7.75 16.27
CA ALA A 340 5.08 8.33 15.41
C ALA A 340 4.60 8.49 13.96
N PRO A 341 5.20 9.40 13.17
CA PRO A 341 4.92 9.49 11.75
C PRO A 341 5.15 8.15 11.03
N GLY A 342 4.18 7.73 10.22
CA GLY A 342 4.19 6.42 9.56
C GLY A 342 3.71 5.29 10.47
N GLY A 343 3.47 5.58 11.75
CA GLY A 343 2.83 4.70 12.70
C GLY A 343 1.32 4.61 12.54
N VAL A 344 0.69 3.88 13.45
CA VAL A 344 -0.73 3.46 13.36
C VAL A 344 -1.69 4.64 13.18
N LEU A 345 -1.57 5.68 14.01
CA LEU A 345 -2.48 6.84 13.94
C LEU A 345 -2.28 7.66 12.67
N HIS A 346 -1.03 7.85 12.24
CA HIS A 346 -0.75 8.54 10.98
C HIS A 346 -1.34 7.76 9.81
N ASN A 347 -1.10 6.45 9.77
CA ASN A 347 -1.56 5.57 8.72
C ASN A 347 -3.09 5.45 8.63
N ALA A 348 -3.77 5.38 9.77
CA ALA A 348 -5.23 5.38 9.82
C ALA A 348 -5.81 6.63 9.14
N ARG A 349 -5.23 7.80 9.42
CA ARG A 349 -5.67 9.08 8.86
C ARG A 349 -5.44 9.16 7.35
N ILE A 350 -4.23 8.86 6.89
CA ILE A 350 -3.92 8.92 5.45
C ILE A 350 -4.73 7.87 4.67
N THR A 351 -5.01 6.70 5.28
CA THR A 351 -5.87 5.67 4.69
C THR A 351 -7.29 6.18 4.47
N ALA A 352 -7.89 6.84 5.47
CA ALA A 352 -9.23 7.40 5.35
C ALA A 352 -9.31 8.46 4.24
N ALA A 353 -8.31 9.35 4.18
CA ALA A 353 -8.22 10.37 3.13
C ALA A 353 -8.01 9.72 1.73
N TYR A 354 -7.21 8.66 1.65
CA TYR A 354 -7.00 7.93 0.40
C TYR A 354 -8.27 7.21 -0.06
N TRP A 355 -9.03 6.58 0.84
CA TRP A 355 -10.33 5.99 0.52
C TRP A 355 -11.31 7.02 -0.04
N GLU A 356 -11.39 8.21 0.54
CA GLU A 356 -12.23 9.29 0.02
C GLU A 356 -11.76 9.77 -1.37
N SER A 357 -10.45 9.76 -1.62
CA SER A 357 -9.91 10.08 -2.95
C SER A 357 -10.35 9.07 -4.01
N LEU A 358 -10.30 7.78 -3.71
CA LEU A 358 -10.73 6.71 -4.60
C LEU A 358 -12.25 6.70 -4.77
N TRP A 359 -12.99 7.03 -3.70
CA TRP A 359 -14.45 7.16 -3.75
C TRP A 359 -14.90 8.26 -4.70
N LYS A 360 -14.28 9.45 -4.65
CA LYS A 360 -14.56 10.53 -5.61
C LYS A 360 -14.34 10.09 -7.06
N ARG A 361 -13.23 9.38 -7.32
CA ARG A 361 -12.92 8.83 -8.65
C ARG A 361 -13.95 7.80 -9.10
N LEU A 362 -14.39 6.93 -8.20
CA LEU A 362 -15.43 5.95 -8.47
C LEU A 362 -16.79 6.61 -8.81
N LYS A 363 -17.11 7.73 -8.15
CA LYS A 363 -18.33 8.53 -8.39
C LYS A 363 -18.26 9.44 -9.62
N GLY A 364 -17.15 9.41 -10.37
CA GLY A 364 -17.06 10.06 -11.69
C GLY A 364 -16.06 11.23 -11.79
N ASP A 365 -15.31 11.54 -10.73
CA ASP A 365 -14.20 12.50 -10.82
C ASP A 365 -13.01 11.91 -11.58
N ARG A 366 -13.02 12.10 -12.90
CA ARG A 366 -12.01 11.56 -13.82
C ARG A 366 -10.73 12.40 -13.89
N ALA A 367 -10.77 13.67 -13.50
CA ALA A 367 -9.60 14.56 -13.50
C ALA A 367 -8.70 14.37 -12.28
N GLY A 368 -9.10 13.51 -11.32
CA GLY A 368 -8.61 13.42 -9.94
C GLY A 368 -7.17 12.97 -9.71
N PHE A 369 -6.19 13.71 -10.22
CA PHE A 369 -4.82 13.73 -9.71
C PHE A 369 -4.62 14.97 -8.83
N PHE A 370 -4.62 14.78 -7.52
CA PHE A 370 -4.45 15.83 -6.51
C PHE A 370 -3.63 15.32 -5.32
N VAL A 371 -3.15 16.26 -4.49
CA VAL A 371 -2.59 15.96 -3.17
C VAL A 371 -3.73 15.71 -2.19
N PHE A 372 -3.80 14.49 -1.64
CA PHE A 372 -4.81 14.18 -0.62
C PHE A 372 -4.27 14.35 0.79
N ASP A 373 -2.95 14.37 0.96
CA ASP A 373 -2.31 14.54 2.26
C ASP A 373 -0.87 15.05 2.20
N VAL A 374 -0.41 15.64 3.30
CA VAL A 374 0.97 16.09 3.50
C VAL A 374 1.41 15.82 4.95
N PHE A 375 2.72 15.62 5.13
CA PHE A 375 3.36 15.55 6.43
C PHE A 375 4.69 16.32 6.43
N PRO A 376 4.94 17.26 7.35
CA PRO A 376 4.01 17.80 8.33
C PRO A 376 2.76 18.37 7.69
N TYR A 377 1.69 18.45 8.47
CA TYR A 377 0.43 19.08 8.06
C TYR A 377 0.64 20.54 7.69
N ASP A 378 -0.30 21.12 6.94
CA ASP A 378 -0.31 22.56 6.71
C ASP A 378 -0.33 23.35 8.03
N GLY A 379 0.68 24.21 8.23
CA GLY A 379 0.96 24.92 9.48
C GLY A 379 1.66 24.09 10.56
N GLY A 380 1.90 22.80 10.32
CA GLY A 380 2.63 21.89 11.21
C GLY A 380 4.14 22.04 11.10
N ALA A 381 4.89 21.44 12.04
CA ALA A 381 6.35 21.52 12.06
C ALA A 381 7.00 20.18 11.71
N VAL A 382 8.16 20.23 11.05
CA VAL A 382 9.07 19.06 10.98
C VAL A 382 9.50 18.68 12.40
N LEU A 383 9.85 17.42 12.63
CA LEU A 383 10.20 16.92 13.96
C LEU A 383 11.67 17.15 14.32
N SER A 384 12.53 17.39 13.31
CA SER A 384 13.97 17.58 13.51
C SER A 384 14.53 18.72 12.66
N LEU A 385 15.49 19.45 13.22
CA LEU A 385 16.32 20.40 12.47
C LEU A 385 17.46 19.71 11.71
N ASN A 386 17.84 18.49 12.10
CA ASN A 386 18.94 17.74 11.51
C ASN A 386 18.47 17.10 10.20
N ASN A 387 19.05 17.52 9.07
CA ASN A 387 18.67 17.03 7.75
C ASN A 387 19.12 15.59 7.42
N ASN A 388 19.83 14.93 8.33
CA ASN A 388 20.26 13.53 8.18
C ASN A 388 19.24 12.51 8.74
N THR A 389 18.05 12.96 9.15
CA THR A 389 16.99 12.09 9.67
C THR A 389 15.69 12.33 8.91
N VAL A 390 14.87 11.27 8.77
CA VAL A 390 13.53 11.33 8.18
C VAL A 390 12.61 12.33 8.88
N ASP A 391 12.87 12.66 10.14
CA ASP A 391 12.12 13.65 10.91
C ASP A 391 12.27 15.09 10.37
N ALA A 392 13.25 15.34 9.49
CA ALA A 392 13.43 16.62 8.80
C ALA A 392 12.79 16.67 7.41
N ASP A 393 12.23 15.55 6.93
CA ASP A 393 11.65 15.46 5.60
C ASP A 393 10.25 16.10 5.55
N ILE A 394 9.88 16.58 4.36
CA ILE A 394 8.51 16.96 4.01
C ILE A 394 7.97 15.90 3.04
N THR A 395 6.84 15.28 3.36
CA THR A 395 6.19 14.23 2.59
C THR A 395 4.90 14.74 1.97
N VAL A 396 4.67 14.42 0.70
CA VAL A 396 3.44 14.72 -0.04
C VAL A 396 2.85 13.42 -0.54
N PHE A 397 1.54 13.24 -0.34
CA PHE A 397 0.78 12.09 -0.79
C PHE A 397 -0.20 12.46 -1.90
N PHE A 398 -0.07 11.80 -3.04
CA PHE A 398 -0.89 12.00 -4.22
C PHE A 398 -1.97 10.92 -4.35
N SER A 399 -3.14 11.30 -4.87
CA SER A 399 -4.31 10.43 -5.08
C SER A 399 -4.07 9.22 -6.01
N ARG A 400 -2.91 9.15 -6.66
CA ARG A 400 -2.41 8.03 -7.47
C ARG A 400 -0.94 8.27 -7.82
N ARG A 401 -0.32 7.30 -8.49
CA ARG A 401 1.09 7.35 -8.88
C ARG A 401 1.38 8.53 -9.80
N TYR A 402 2.42 9.29 -9.45
CA TYR A 402 2.94 10.39 -10.24
C TYR A 402 4.04 9.93 -11.21
N ASP A 403 4.32 10.76 -12.22
CA ASP A 403 5.51 10.60 -13.04
C ASP A 403 6.70 11.27 -12.33
N ASN A 404 7.65 10.45 -11.86
CA ASN A 404 8.83 10.90 -11.12
C ASN A 404 9.66 11.91 -11.92
N ALA A 405 9.66 11.84 -13.26
CA ALA A 405 10.38 12.81 -14.11
C ALA A 405 9.81 14.23 -14.01
N THR A 406 8.56 14.37 -13.54
CA THR A 406 7.90 15.67 -13.35
C THR A 406 8.11 16.27 -11.96
N ILE A 407 8.76 15.54 -11.05
CA ILE A 407 9.21 16.08 -9.75
C ILE A 407 10.60 16.65 -9.91
N THR A 408 10.69 17.97 -9.87
CA THR A 408 11.91 18.74 -10.10
C THR A 408 11.98 19.90 -9.11
N PRO A 409 13.15 20.52 -8.92
CA PRO A 409 13.27 21.73 -8.10
C PRO A 409 12.39 22.91 -8.57
N ASP A 410 11.91 22.90 -9.81
CA ASP A 410 11.00 23.93 -10.35
C ASP A 410 9.53 23.60 -10.12
N SER A 411 9.18 22.31 -10.06
CA SER A 411 7.80 21.84 -9.92
C SER A 411 7.39 21.58 -8.48
N PHE A 412 8.33 21.22 -7.61
CA PHE A 412 8.19 21.15 -6.16
C PHE A 412 9.24 22.08 -5.54
N THR A 413 8.79 23.23 -5.05
CA THR A 413 9.66 24.22 -4.39
C THR A 413 9.38 24.30 -2.89
N VAL A 414 10.43 24.52 -2.10
CA VAL A 414 10.32 24.96 -0.70
C VAL A 414 11.00 26.31 -0.59
N ARG A 415 10.33 27.32 -0.03
CA ARG A 415 10.84 28.69 0.08
C ARG A 415 10.70 29.23 1.49
N ASP A 416 11.67 30.00 1.95
CA ASP A 416 11.57 30.73 3.21
C ASP A 416 10.63 31.95 3.09
N ALA A 417 10.40 32.64 4.21
CA ALA A 417 9.56 33.84 4.26
C ALA A 417 10.07 35.01 3.37
N ALA A 418 11.35 35.01 3.00
CA ALA A 418 11.93 35.98 2.08
C ALA A 418 11.82 35.55 0.60
N GLY A 419 11.19 34.40 0.32
CA GLY A 419 11.02 33.84 -1.02
C GLY A 419 12.26 33.10 -1.56
N LYS A 420 13.31 32.94 -0.75
CA LYS A 420 14.53 32.23 -1.15
C LYS A 420 14.26 30.72 -1.16
N ALA A 421 14.66 30.05 -2.24
CA ALA A 421 14.53 28.61 -2.37
C ALA A 421 15.44 27.88 -1.38
N VAL A 422 14.90 26.86 -0.73
CA VAL A 422 15.63 25.91 0.10
C VAL A 422 16.01 24.72 -0.79
N PRO A 423 17.31 24.48 -1.05
CA PRO A 423 17.75 23.34 -1.83
C PRO A 423 17.51 22.03 -1.07
N GLY A 424 17.25 20.97 -1.81
CA GLY A 424 17.04 19.64 -1.27
C GLY A 424 17.02 18.57 -2.36
N SER A 425 16.77 17.34 -1.94
CA SER A 425 16.62 16.18 -2.81
C SER A 425 15.24 15.57 -2.65
N PHE A 426 14.77 14.89 -3.70
CA PHE A 426 13.53 14.13 -3.67
C PHE A 426 13.83 12.64 -3.53
N ASP A 427 13.04 11.96 -2.70
CA ASP A 427 13.13 10.52 -2.47
C ASP A 427 11.75 9.89 -2.58
N TRP A 428 11.68 8.71 -3.16
CA TRP A 428 10.45 7.99 -3.47
C TRP A 428 10.64 6.48 -3.50
N GLY A 429 9.60 5.76 -3.10
CA GLY A 429 9.53 4.30 -3.24
C GLY A 429 9.22 3.85 -4.66
N TYR A 430 9.44 2.57 -4.94
CA TYR A 430 9.02 1.94 -6.19
C TYR A 430 7.51 2.11 -6.39
N ASN A 431 7.08 2.62 -7.56
CA ASN A 431 5.67 2.84 -7.92
C ASN A 431 4.84 3.64 -6.89
N SER A 432 5.48 4.46 -6.07
CA SER A 432 4.85 5.13 -4.92
C SER A 432 3.88 6.25 -5.32
N ASN A 433 2.90 6.47 -4.44
CA ASN A 433 1.98 7.60 -4.44
C ASN A 433 2.45 8.72 -3.50
N MET A 434 3.64 8.60 -2.92
CA MET A 434 4.23 9.66 -2.10
C MET A 434 5.58 10.11 -2.63
N VAL A 435 5.96 11.33 -2.29
CA VAL A 435 7.31 11.85 -2.47
C VAL A 435 7.76 12.54 -1.19
N ARG A 436 9.04 12.37 -0.86
CA ARG A 436 9.69 13.09 0.24
C ARG A 436 10.67 14.11 -0.30
N PHE A 437 10.65 15.31 0.26
CA PHE A 437 11.67 16.33 0.10
C PHE A 437 12.56 16.32 1.34
N ARG A 438 13.86 16.10 1.14
CA ARG A 438 14.89 16.21 2.17
C ARG A 438 15.71 17.47 1.94
N PRO A 439 15.83 18.39 2.92
CA PRO A 439 16.64 19.59 2.73
C PRO A 439 18.13 19.23 2.64
N ALA A 440 18.87 19.98 1.82
CA ALA A 440 20.31 19.78 1.63
C ALA A 440 21.15 20.27 2.82
N SER A 441 20.55 20.99 3.76
CA SER A 441 21.22 21.52 4.95
C SER A 441 20.25 21.50 6.14
N PRO A 442 20.75 21.52 7.39
CA PRO A 442 19.90 21.61 8.56
C PRO A 442 18.90 22.76 8.47
N TRP A 443 17.69 22.53 8.95
CA TRP A 443 16.68 23.57 9.02
C TRP A 443 17.10 24.66 10.03
N PRO A 444 16.91 25.95 9.74
CA PRO A 444 17.00 26.98 10.76
C PRO A 444 15.84 26.82 11.75
N ALA A 445 16.10 27.10 13.03
CA ALA A 445 15.11 26.94 14.10
C ALA A 445 14.00 28.01 14.03
N ALA A 446 12.79 27.63 14.44
CA ALA A 446 11.63 28.52 14.57
C ALA A 446 11.34 29.37 13.32
N GLN A 447 11.46 28.78 12.14
CA GLN A 447 11.18 29.41 10.84
C GLN A 447 9.95 28.78 10.20
N THR A 448 9.38 29.50 9.23
CA THR A 448 8.29 29.01 8.38
C THR A 448 8.71 28.98 6.93
N PHE A 449 8.23 27.97 6.22
CA PHE A 449 8.53 27.69 4.83
C PHE A 449 7.23 27.46 4.07
N THR A 450 7.15 28.01 2.86
CA THR A 450 6.07 27.71 1.93
C THR A 450 6.52 26.62 0.99
N VAL A 451 5.76 25.53 0.94
CA VAL A 451 5.90 24.48 -0.05
C VAL A 451 4.93 24.75 -1.18
N THR A 452 5.38 24.64 -2.42
CA THR A 452 4.54 24.84 -3.61
C THR A 452 4.78 23.74 -4.63
N LEU A 453 3.68 23.12 -5.03
CA LEU A 453 3.58 22.11 -6.09
C LEU A 453 2.84 22.74 -7.27
N THR A 454 3.48 22.78 -8.42
CA THR A 454 2.94 23.46 -9.61
C THR A 454 2.12 22.51 -10.48
N ASP A 455 1.43 23.08 -11.48
CA ASP A 455 0.76 22.31 -12.52
C ASP A 455 1.72 21.70 -13.55
N ALA A 456 3.03 21.67 -13.30
CA ALA A 456 3.99 20.90 -14.09
C ALA A 456 4.00 19.42 -13.68
N ILE A 457 3.61 19.08 -12.44
CA ILE A 457 3.56 17.70 -11.95
C ILE A 457 2.45 16.93 -12.66
N ARG A 458 2.72 15.68 -13.07
CA ARG A 458 1.78 14.81 -13.77
C ARG A 458 1.59 13.48 -13.05
N ASP A 459 0.42 12.87 -13.23
CA ASP A 459 0.27 11.42 -13.00
C ASP A 459 0.86 10.59 -14.14
N ILE A 460 0.95 9.27 -13.95
CA ILE A 460 1.41 8.34 -15.00
C ILE A 460 0.50 8.27 -16.23
N HIS A 461 -0.66 8.90 -16.20
CA HIS A 461 -1.62 9.01 -17.31
C HIS A 461 -1.57 10.40 -17.98
N GLY A 462 -0.66 11.28 -17.54
CA GLY A 462 -0.48 12.64 -18.08
C GLY A 462 -1.46 13.69 -17.54
N ASN A 463 -2.27 13.36 -16.53
CA ASN A 463 -3.15 14.35 -15.89
C ASN A 463 -2.33 15.34 -15.06
N LYS A 464 -2.68 16.61 -15.13
CA LYS A 464 -1.97 17.67 -14.39
C LYS A 464 -2.39 17.69 -12.92
N LEU A 465 -1.43 17.98 -12.04
CA LEU A 465 -1.73 18.37 -10.68
C LEU A 465 -2.33 19.79 -10.66
N PRO A 466 -3.50 20.04 -10.05
CA PRO A 466 -3.91 21.39 -9.72
C PRO A 466 -2.89 22.02 -8.76
N PRO A 467 -2.44 23.28 -8.97
CA PRO A 467 -1.47 23.91 -8.09
C PRO A 467 -1.85 23.79 -6.61
N TYR A 468 -0.89 23.40 -5.79
CA TYR A 468 -1.09 23.12 -4.37
C TYR A 468 0.01 23.75 -3.55
N SER A 469 -0.33 24.38 -2.43
CA SER A 469 0.63 25.01 -1.53
C SER A 469 0.21 24.81 -0.07
N PHE A 470 1.21 24.68 0.79
CA PHE A 470 1.02 24.56 2.24
C PHE A 470 2.25 25.14 2.96
N VAL A 471 2.09 25.42 4.24
CA VAL A 471 3.14 25.96 5.11
C VAL A 471 3.68 24.87 6.01
N VAL A 472 4.99 24.86 6.19
CA VAL A 472 5.68 24.00 7.16
C VAL A 472 6.54 24.87 8.06
N ALA A 473 6.51 24.60 9.36
CA ALA A 473 7.35 25.24 10.36
C ALA A 473 8.54 24.35 10.76
N THR A 474 9.50 24.94 11.45
CA THR A 474 10.61 24.21 12.08
C THR A 474 10.57 24.39 13.60
N PRO A 475 10.97 23.38 14.37
CA PRO A 475 10.92 23.45 15.82
C PRO A 475 11.91 24.49 16.35
N PRO A 476 11.72 24.99 17.59
CA PRO A 476 12.75 25.77 18.25
C PRO A 476 14.01 24.92 18.44
N GLN A 477 15.16 25.57 18.54
CA GLN A 477 16.39 24.86 18.89
C GLN A 477 16.24 24.33 20.32
N SER A 478 16.39 23.01 20.50
CA SER A 478 16.38 22.43 21.84
C SER A 478 17.51 23.03 22.67
N ALA A 479 17.16 23.55 23.85
CA ALA A 479 18.17 23.90 24.86
C ALA A 479 18.88 22.59 25.25
N ARG A 480 20.20 22.58 25.09
CA ARG A 480 21.04 21.42 25.40
C ARG A 480 21.01 21.05 26.87
#